data_AF-A0A7S4SW95-F1
#
_entry.id   AF-A0A7S4SW95-F1
#
_cell.length_a   1.000
_cell.length_b   1.000
_cell.length_c   1.000
_cell.angle_alpha   90.00
_cell.angle_beta   90.00
_cell.angle_gamma   90.00
#
_symmetry.space_group_name_H-M   'P 1'
#
loop_
_entity.id
_entity.type
_entity.pdbx_description
1 polymer ?
#
loop_
_entity_poly.entity_id
_entity_poly.type
_entity_poly.pdbx_seq_one_letter_code
_entity_poly.pdbx_strand_id
1 'polypeptide(L)'
;MAAPCSPTSPAGTEASEPPSPLGDGDGEALGAETEVAARLDGTEAVNRAVPGAALASSGAAPRPVLLVGPRFDKEYPLNPNRWVKIGRSKKAQLMLNNASVSRTHCSLRWDKHRRVVELKDTSMAGTQVNGETIKSERNALAHADRLRIEGKRIRFEFLLDLRPVGLGFNDPREEQKGLQSLKKLRGPALIQWRDNLRNQLANLTAEVQKREKEAFEKEREFHDIAMRRGLRLKEDKQRQEDLEKYTAGKKALEEKLEESRKQWLDKMSADSEKNEGEVKPIMDAVAERQVKLEKLQLKKDELERTIHPERYAVADVSRVGNYSIELPTPQKTPSAGVPSRANSEPPALDDVDAEEDAFANLLSGIPGQQAGEGPRLMEAGQLESSSADEPDAKRPKVEGAELTVKPTVITS
;
A
#
# COMPACT_ATOMS: atom_id res chain seq x y z
N MET A 1 -27.60 46.50 -9.00
CA MET A 1 -26.63 46.49 -7.87
C MET A 1 -26.99 45.30 -7.00
N ALA A 2 -26.24 44.23 -6.82
CA ALA A 2 -24.84 43.91 -7.06
C ALA A 2 -24.73 42.41 -7.43
N ALA A 3 -23.74 42.05 -8.24
CA ALA A 3 -23.42 40.68 -8.63
C ALA A 3 -22.47 40.03 -7.62
N PRO A 4 -22.57 38.70 -7.35
CA PRO A 4 -21.57 38.00 -6.55
C PRO A 4 -20.36 37.59 -7.41
N CYS A 5 -19.18 38.04 -6.97
CA CYS A 5 -17.86 37.70 -7.50
C CYS A 5 -17.47 36.25 -7.20
N SER A 6 -16.95 35.56 -8.21
CA SER A 6 -16.17 34.32 -8.10
C SER A 6 -14.76 34.62 -7.56
N PRO A 7 -14.19 33.79 -6.67
CA PRO A 7 -12.77 33.86 -6.37
C PRO A 7 -11.94 32.98 -7.32
N THR A 8 -10.96 33.65 -7.90
CA THR A 8 -9.86 33.21 -8.75
C THR A 8 -8.89 32.27 -8.02
N SER A 9 -8.46 31.19 -8.68
CA SER A 9 -7.33 30.35 -8.30
C SER A 9 -5.99 31.09 -8.48
N PRO A 10 -4.98 30.88 -7.62
CA PRO A 10 -3.59 31.11 -7.99
C PRO A 10 -2.89 29.81 -8.42
N ALA A 11 -2.12 29.95 -9.50
CA ALA A 11 -0.96 29.16 -9.90
C ALA A 11 -0.04 28.90 -8.68
N GLY A 12 0.69 27.80 -8.54
CA GLY A 12 1.58 27.14 -9.49
C GLY A 12 2.93 27.04 -8.78
N THR A 13 3.45 25.83 -8.58
CA THR A 13 4.83 25.62 -8.12
C THR A 13 5.33 24.29 -8.67
N GLU A 14 6.35 24.42 -9.52
CA GLU A 14 7.19 23.40 -10.12
C GLU A 14 8.11 22.75 -9.06
N ALA A 15 8.28 21.43 -9.11
CA ALA A 15 9.42 20.67 -8.58
C ALA A 15 9.26 19.21 -9.08
N SER A 16 9.90 18.83 -10.19
CA SER A 16 11.17 18.09 -10.23
C SER A 16 11.14 16.72 -9.51
N GLU A 17 10.86 15.66 -10.26
CA GLU A 17 11.29 14.27 -10.01
C GLU A 17 12.60 13.98 -10.78
N PRO A 18 13.28 12.81 -10.68
CA PRO A 18 13.50 11.85 -9.59
C PRO A 18 15.03 11.58 -9.41
N PRO A 19 15.47 10.58 -8.62
CA PRO A 19 16.07 9.44 -9.33
C PRO A 19 15.76 8.05 -8.73
N SER A 20 15.59 7.08 -9.62
CA SER A 20 15.62 5.63 -9.34
C SER A 20 17.04 5.08 -9.57
N PRO A 21 17.56 4.18 -8.72
CA PRO A 21 18.73 3.38 -9.06
C PRO A 21 18.30 2.02 -9.66
N LEU A 22 18.64 1.79 -10.92
CA LEU A 22 18.78 0.47 -11.53
C LEU A 22 20.16 -0.09 -11.18
N GLY A 23 20.19 -1.28 -10.60
CA GLY A 23 21.40 -2.06 -10.39
C GLY A 23 21.08 -3.52 -10.64
N ASP A 24 21.35 -3.97 -11.87
CA ASP A 24 21.36 -5.38 -12.25
C ASP A 24 22.58 -6.06 -11.62
N GLY A 25 22.32 -7.14 -10.89
CA GLY A 25 23.34 -7.99 -10.29
C GLY A 25 22.83 -9.42 -10.24
N ASP A 26 23.18 -10.19 -11.26
CA ASP A 26 23.03 -11.64 -11.30
C ASP A 26 23.78 -12.29 -10.13
N GLY A 27 23.10 -13.14 -9.37
CA GLY A 27 23.71 -13.89 -8.28
C GLY A 27 22.77 -14.92 -7.66
N GLU A 28 22.82 -16.15 -8.18
CA GLU A 28 22.37 -17.36 -7.47
C GLU A 28 22.97 -17.42 -6.05
N ALA A 29 22.13 -17.54 -5.02
CA ALA A 29 22.37 -18.40 -3.85
C ALA A 29 21.21 -18.34 -2.83
N LEU A 30 20.51 -19.46 -2.71
CA LEU A 30 20.10 -20.13 -1.47
C LEU A 30 19.79 -19.28 -0.21
N GLY A 31 18.48 -19.22 0.12
CA GLY A 31 17.90 -19.47 1.44
C GLY A 31 18.50 -18.78 2.69
N ALA A 32 17.80 -17.77 3.18
CA ALA A 32 17.71 -17.47 4.61
C ALA A 32 16.45 -16.63 4.92
N GLU A 33 15.67 -17.09 5.90
CA GLU A 33 14.56 -16.37 6.54
C GLU A 33 15.05 -15.03 7.12
N THR A 34 14.32 -13.93 6.96
CA THR A 34 14.47 -12.74 7.82
C THR A 34 13.24 -11.83 7.81
N GLU A 35 12.75 -11.61 9.03
CA GLU A 35 11.97 -10.50 9.58
C GLU A 35 11.69 -9.28 8.68
N VAL A 36 10.40 -9.01 8.47
CA VAL A 36 9.91 -7.72 7.98
C VAL A 36 9.57 -6.84 9.17
N ALA A 37 10.44 -5.86 9.43
CA ALA A 37 10.23 -4.79 10.39
C ALA A 37 9.70 -3.52 9.70
N ALA A 38 8.59 -3.02 10.24
CA ALA A 38 8.26 -1.61 10.50
C ALA A 38 8.50 -0.52 9.43
N ARG A 39 7.40 0.10 9.00
CA ARG A 39 7.28 1.57 8.81
C ARG A 39 5.81 1.99 8.72
N LEU A 40 5.27 2.54 9.81
CA LEU A 40 4.03 3.31 9.83
C LEU A 40 4.34 4.64 10.52
N ASP A 41 4.39 5.69 9.71
CA ASP A 41 4.50 7.08 10.14
C ASP A 41 3.13 7.68 10.43
N GLY A 42 3.06 8.49 11.48
CA GLY A 42 2.31 9.74 11.47
C GLY A 42 0.81 9.70 11.78
N THR A 43 0.46 9.46 13.05
CA THR A 43 -0.68 10.19 13.64
C THR A 43 -0.28 10.75 15.00
N GLU A 44 -0.17 12.07 15.04
CA GLU A 44 0.10 12.89 16.23
C GLU A 44 -1.07 12.78 17.22
N ALA A 45 -0.96 11.85 18.16
CA ALA A 45 -1.78 11.86 19.36
C ALA A 45 -1.25 12.94 20.31
N VAL A 46 -1.99 14.04 20.41
CA VAL A 46 -1.82 15.11 21.40
C VAL A 46 -2.03 14.52 22.81
N ASN A 47 -0.97 13.93 23.35
CA ASN A 47 -0.88 13.53 24.75
C ASN A 47 -0.74 14.78 25.60
N ARG A 48 -1.89 15.27 26.06
CA ARG A 48 -2.00 16.27 27.13
C ARG A 48 -1.43 15.66 28.40
N ALA A 49 -0.11 15.82 28.58
CA ALA A 49 0.61 15.46 29.77
C ALA A 49 -0.03 16.15 30.98
N VAL A 50 -0.59 15.36 31.89
CA VAL A 50 -1.01 15.82 33.20
C VAL A 50 0.26 15.93 34.05
N PRO A 51 0.67 17.13 34.47
CA PRO A 51 1.85 17.30 35.32
C PRO A 51 1.41 17.13 36.77
N GLY A 52 1.82 16.06 37.44
CA GLY A 52 1.61 15.97 38.88
C GLY A 52 1.75 14.60 39.49
N ALA A 53 2.97 14.14 39.70
CA ALA A 53 3.43 13.40 40.89
C ALA A 53 4.87 12.92 40.68
N ALA A 54 5.80 13.87 40.65
CA ALA A 54 7.21 13.59 40.78
C ALA A 54 7.53 13.35 42.27
N LEU A 55 7.88 12.11 42.61
CA LEU A 55 8.89 11.80 43.62
C LEU A 55 9.43 10.39 43.35
N ALA A 56 10.59 10.39 42.69
CA ALA A 56 11.39 9.22 42.38
C ALA A 56 11.76 8.42 43.64
N SER A 57 11.61 7.09 43.56
CA SER A 57 12.40 6.15 44.35
C SER A 57 12.88 5.03 43.42
N SER A 58 14.17 4.73 43.54
CA SER A 58 15.02 3.85 42.71
C SER A 58 14.31 2.67 42.02
N GLY A 59 14.35 2.58 40.68
CA GLY A 59 14.29 1.40 39.79
C GLY A 59 13.52 0.13 40.17
N ALA A 60 12.69 0.18 41.19
CA ALA A 60 12.06 -0.97 41.81
C ALA A 60 10.84 -1.28 40.97
N ALA A 61 10.83 -2.48 40.39
CA ALA A 61 9.68 -2.98 39.65
C ALA A 61 8.39 -2.68 40.42
N PRO A 62 7.32 -2.23 39.73
CA PRO A 62 6.07 -1.83 40.34
C PRO A 62 5.56 -2.91 41.31
N ARG A 63 5.13 -2.49 42.51
CA ARG A 63 4.70 -3.40 43.58
C ARG A 63 3.36 -2.97 44.14
N PRO A 64 2.44 -3.91 44.40
CA PRO A 64 1.20 -3.55 45.05
C PRO A 64 1.47 -3.07 46.47
N VAL A 65 0.63 -2.16 46.94
CA VAL A 65 0.79 -1.50 48.24
C VAL A 65 -0.38 -1.87 49.11
N LEU A 66 -0.10 -2.34 50.33
CA LEU A 66 -1.10 -2.55 51.34
C LEU A 66 -1.20 -1.30 52.22
N LEU A 67 -2.34 -0.64 52.20
CA LEU A 67 -2.60 0.52 53.04
C LEU A 67 -3.07 0.05 54.42
N VAL A 68 -2.44 0.57 55.47
CA VAL A 68 -2.60 0.14 56.86
C VAL A 68 -3.03 1.30 57.74
N GLY A 69 -3.91 1.00 58.69
CA GLY A 69 -4.31 1.93 59.76
C GLY A 69 -5.73 2.46 59.59
N PRO A 70 -6.27 3.14 60.61
CA PRO A 70 -7.68 3.57 60.64
C PRO A 70 -8.04 4.58 59.55
N ARG A 71 -7.04 5.30 59.01
CA ARG A 71 -7.18 6.25 57.90
C ARG A 71 -6.47 5.79 56.62
N PHE A 72 -5.87 4.59 56.64
CA PHE A 72 -5.07 4.05 55.54
C PHE A 72 -3.84 4.91 55.15
N ASP A 73 -3.32 5.69 56.10
CA ASP A 73 -2.21 6.64 55.87
C ASP A 73 -0.83 5.95 55.72
N LYS A 74 -0.69 4.71 56.21
CA LYS A 74 0.59 3.99 56.15
C LYS A 74 0.60 3.02 55.00
N GLU A 75 1.65 3.07 54.20
CA GLU A 75 1.81 2.24 53.02
C GLU A 75 2.81 1.13 53.29
N TYR A 76 2.46 -0.10 52.93
CA TYR A 76 3.33 -1.25 53.06
C TYR A 76 3.48 -1.96 51.70
N PRO A 77 4.60 -1.78 50.98
CA PRO A 77 4.79 -2.40 49.67
C PRO A 77 4.95 -3.92 49.79
N LEU A 78 4.22 -4.66 48.96
CA LEU A 78 4.26 -6.12 48.90
C LEU A 78 5.37 -6.57 47.96
N ASN A 79 6.41 -7.19 48.53
CA ASN A 79 7.51 -7.74 47.73
C ASN A 79 7.06 -8.97 46.93
N PRO A 80 7.49 -9.11 45.66
CA PRO A 80 7.09 -10.23 44.81
C PRO A 80 7.55 -11.56 45.41
N ASN A 81 6.67 -12.56 45.35
CA ASN A 81 6.90 -13.93 45.81
C ASN A 81 7.28 -14.08 47.29
N ARG A 82 7.11 -13.04 48.11
CA ARG A 82 7.40 -13.09 49.54
C ARG A 82 6.11 -13.03 50.35
N TRP A 83 5.95 -13.98 51.27
CA TRP A 83 4.85 -13.96 52.23
C TRP A 83 5.06 -12.86 53.28
N VAL A 84 4.13 -11.92 53.33
CA VAL A 84 3.98 -10.90 54.38
C VAL A 84 3.02 -11.44 55.42
N LYS A 85 3.52 -11.73 56.62
CA LYS A 85 2.75 -12.26 57.73
C LYS A 85 2.17 -11.11 58.55
N ILE A 86 0.87 -11.20 58.82
CA ILE A 86 0.11 -10.25 59.64
C ILE A 86 -0.36 -11.00 60.89
N GLY A 87 -0.12 -10.45 62.07
CA GLY A 87 -0.56 -11.09 63.31
C GLY A 87 0.05 -10.51 64.57
N ARG A 88 -0.22 -11.14 65.71
CA ARG A 88 0.24 -10.69 67.03
C ARG A 88 1.72 -10.97 67.32
N SER A 89 2.33 -11.92 66.60
CA SER A 89 3.72 -12.32 66.84
C SER A 89 4.70 -11.19 66.50
N LYS A 90 5.75 -11.02 67.31
CA LYS A 90 6.89 -10.13 66.98
C LYS A 90 7.62 -10.53 65.69
N LYS A 91 7.43 -11.78 65.22
CA LYS A 91 7.96 -12.28 63.94
C LYS A 91 7.09 -11.91 62.74
N ALA A 92 5.90 -11.33 62.95
CA ALA A 92 5.06 -10.85 61.86
C ALA A 92 5.61 -9.51 61.34
N GLN A 93 5.59 -9.31 60.02
CA GLN A 93 6.03 -8.05 59.42
C GLN A 93 5.07 -6.92 59.76
N LEU A 94 3.76 -7.23 59.80
CA LEU A 94 2.73 -6.33 60.28
C LEU A 94 2.24 -6.83 61.64
N MET A 95 2.86 -6.29 62.70
CA MET A 95 2.57 -6.65 64.08
C MET A 95 1.29 -5.95 64.58
N LEU A 96 0.32 -6.75 65.05
CA LEU A 96 -0.93 -6.27 65.64
C LEU A 96 -0.92 -6.50 67.15
N ASN A 97 -0.86 -5.42 67.94
CA ASN A 97 -0.82 -5.48 69.40
C ASN A 97 -2.21 -5.77 70.00
N ASN A 98 -2.78 -6.95 69.75
CA ASN A 98 -4.04 -7.37 70.35
C ASN A 98 -4.03 -8.86 70.71
N ALA A 99 -4.45 -9.18 71.94
CA ALA A 99 -4.43 -10.55 72.45
C ALA A 99 -5.38 -11.52 71.71
N SER A 100 -6.47 -11.04 71.10
CA SER A 100 -7.39 -11.94 70.38
C SER A 100 -6.98 -12.21 68.93
N VAL A 101 -5.97 -11.51 68.41
CA VAL A 101 -5.44 -11.77 67.08
C VAL A 101 -4.47 -12.96 67.18
N SER A 102 -4.58 -13.89 66.24
CA SER A 102 -3.69 -15.05 66.18
C SER A 102 -2.22 -14.62 66.04
N ARG A 103 -1.29 -15.46 66.52
CA ARG A 103 0.16 -15.19 66.42
C ARG A 103 0.57 -14.92 64.95
N THR A 104 0.08 -15.76 64.05
CA THR A 104 0.04 -15.58 62.61
C THR A 104 -1.43 -15.61 62.23
N HIS A 105 -2.02 -14.46 61.91
CA HIS A 105 -3.44 -14.38 61.59
C HIS A 105 -3.65 -14.75 60.13
N CYS A 106 -3.11 -13.93 59.23
CA CYS A 106 -3.11 -14.19 57.81
C CYS A 106 -1.73 -13.90 57.20
N SER A 107 -1.49 -14.41 56.00
CA SER A 107 -0.31 -14.12 55.21
C SER A 107 -0.73 -13.69 53.81
N LEU A 108 -0.10 -12.64 53.29
CA LEU A 108 -0.32 -12.13 51.94
C LEU A 108 0.91 -12.39 51.08
N ARG A 109 0.71 -12.77 49.82
CA ARG A 109 1.79 -12.94 48.84
C ARG A 109 1.40 -12.29 47.52
N TRP A 110 2.27 -11.43 47.00
CA TRP A 110 2.14 -10.96 45.63
C TRP A 110 2.77 -11.98 44.66
N ASP A 111 1.97 -12.61 43.81
CA ASP A 111 2.48 -13.41 42.71
C ASP A 111 2.69 -12.53 41.47
N LYS A 112 3.96 -12.24 41.17
CA LYS A 112 4.34 -11.39 40.03
C LYS A 112 3.94 -12.02 38.68
N HIS A 113 3.93 -13.35 38.57
CA HIS A 113 3.65 -14.04 37.31
C HIS A 113 2.15 -14.05 37.03
N ARG A 114 1.34 -14.36 38.04
CA ARG A 114 -0.12 -14.38 37.92
C ARG A 114 -0.76 -13.00 38.00
N ARG A 115 0.01 -11.99 38.44
CA ARG A 115 -0.48 -10.64 38.72
C ARG A 115 -1.65 -10.65 39.72
N VAL A 116 -1.59 -11.53 40.72
CA VAL A 116 -2.64 -11.70 41.75
C VAL A 116 -2.02 -11.67 43.14
N VAL A 117 -2.73 -11.06 44.10
CA VAL A 117 -2.36 -11.13 45.53
C VAL A 117 -3.09 -12.30 46.18
N GLU A 118 -2.34 -13.28 46.67
CA GLU A 118 -2.87 -14.43 47.39
C GLU A 118 -2.96 -14.14 48.89
N LEU A 119 -4.12 -14.41 49.48
CA LEU A 119 -4.39 -14.41 50.91
C LEU A 119 -4.45 -15.85 51.43
N LYS A 120 -3.62 -16.15 52.42
CA LYS A 120 -3.67 -17.39 53.20
C LYS A 120 -4.09 -17.08 54.63
N ASP A 121 -5.28 -17.54 55.02
CA ASP A 121 -5.75 -17.41 56.39
C ASP A 121 -5.25 -18.59 57.25
N THR A 122 -4.73 -18.28 58.42
CA THR A 122 -4.29 -19.26 59.44
C THR A 122 -4.95 -19.01 60.79
N SER A 123 -5.89 -18.08 60.84
CA SER A 123 -6.56 -17.67 62.05
C SER A 123 -7.72 -18.61 62.41
N MET A 124 -8.03 -18.69 63.71
CA MET A 124 -9.20 -19.42 64.17
C MET A 124 -10.50 -18.62 63.98
N ALA A 125 -10.41 -17.29 64.05
CA ALA A 125 -11.57 -16.40 63.94
C ALA A 125 -11.97 -16.13 62.47
N GLY A 126 -11.07 -16.36 61.52
CA GLY A 126 -11.23 -15.96 60.13
C GLY A 126 -10.77 -14.53 59.83
N THR A 127 -10.63 -14.24 58.55
CA THR A 127 -10.33 -12.91 58.00
C THR A 127 -11.50 -12.49 57.13
N GLN A 128 -12.02 -11.29 57.35
CA GLN A 128 -13.11 -10.76 56.52
C GLN A 128 -12.52 -10.04 55.30
N VAL A 129 -12.96 -10.40 54.09
CA VAL A 129 -12.65 -9.69 52.84
C VAL A 129 -13.94 -9.08 52.33
N ASN A 130 -13.99 -7.76 52.20
CA ASN A 130 -15.20 -7.02 51.79
C ASN A 130 -16.46 -7.31 52.62
N GLY A 131 -16.29 -7.75 53.87
CA GLY A 131 -17.37 -8.11 54.79
C GLY A 131 -17.73 -9.60 54.81
N GLU A 132 -17.19 -10.40 53.90
CA GLU A 132 -17.36 -11.85 53.88
C GLU A 132 -16.23 -12.54 54.66
N THR A 133 -16.58 -13.45 55.58
CA THR A 133 -15.57 -14.17 56.38
C THR A 133 -15.03 -15.36 55.60
N ILE A 134 -13.74 -15.33 55.28
CA ILE A 134 -13.08 -16.34 54.46
C ILE A 134 -12.31 -17.30 55.37
N LYS A 135 -12.51 -18.60 55.19
CA LYS A 135 -11.80 -19.67 55.93
C LYS A 135 -10.94 -20.55 55.01
N SER A 136 -10.92 -20.25 53.71
CA SER A 136 -10.20 -21.03 52.71
C SER A 136 -8.69 -20.85 52.82
N GLU A 137 -7.94 -21.90 52.47
CA GLU A 137 -6.48 -21.91 52.58
C GLU A 137 -5.78 -20.90 51.65
N ARG A 138 -6.37 -20.58 50.50
CA ARG A 138 -5.87 -19.59 49.54
C ARG A 138 -7.03 -18.88 48.86
N ASN A 139 -7.02 -17.55 48.87
CA ASN A 139 -7.95 -16.74 48.09
C ASN A 139 -7.20 -15.66 47.30
N ALA A 140 -7.65 -15.38 46.08
CA ALA A 140 -7.14 -14.30 45.24
C ALA A 140 -7.86 -13.01 45.62
N LEU A 141 -7.10 -11.95 45.90
CA LEU A 141 -7.62 -10.62 46.20
C LEU A 141 -7.59 -9.74 44.96
N ALA A 142 -8.65 -8.96 44.78
CA ALA A 142 -8.79 -7.94 43.75
C ALA A 142 -8.31 -6.57 44.23
N HIS A 143 -8.19 -5.63 43.29
CA HIS A 143 -7.93 -4.24 43.62
C HIS A 143 -9.05 -3.68 44.50
N ALA A 144 -8.69 -2.83 45.47
CA ALA A 144 -9.61 -2.21 46.43
C ALA A 144 -10.26 -3.18 47.44
N ASP A 145 -9.81 -4.44 47.49
CA ASP A 145 -10.28 -5.38 48.52
C ASP A 145 -9.93 -4.90 49.92
N ARG A 146 -10.93 -4.92 50.80
CA ARG A 146 -10.83 -4.51 52.19
C ARG A 146 -10.69 -5.74 53.08
N LEU A 147 -9.53 -5.86 53.70
CA LEU A 147 -9.26 -6.91 54.69
C LEU A 147 -9.59 -6.37 56.07
N ARG A 148 -10.41 -7.09 56.81
CA ARG A 148 -10.74 -6.78 58.21
C ARG A 148 -10.37 -7.94 59.11
N ILE A 149 -9.61 -7.63 60.15
CA ILE A 149 -9.23 -8.53 61.22
C ILE A 149 -9.86 -8.03 62.52
N GLU A 150 -10.68 -8.88 63.13
CA GLU A 150 -11.36 -8.54 64.38
C GLU A 150 -10.48 -8.83 65.60
N GLY A 151 -10.23 -7.79 66.39
CA GLY A 151 -9.53 -7.84 67.66
C GLY A 151 -10.46 -7.60 68.86
N LYS A 152 -10.02 -7.89 70.08
CA LYS A 152 -10.77 -7.57 71.31
C LYS A 152 -10.85 -6.05 71.41
N ARG A 153 -12.05 -5.51 71.17
CA ARG A 153 -12.39 -4.07 71.18
C ARG A 153 -11.73 -3.21 70.09
N ILE A 154 -10.90 -3.77 69.22
CA ILE A 154 -10.19 -3.03 68.16
C ILE A 154 -10.38 -3.79 66.85
N ARG A 155 -10.75 -3.09 65.78
CA ARG A 155 -10.83 -3.65 64.43
C ARG A 155 -9.67 -3.12 63.61
N PHE A 156 -8.92 -4.03 63.00
CA PHE A 156 -7.84 -3.67 62.08
C PHE A 156 -8.36 -3.81 60.66
N GLU A 157 -8.17 -2.76 59.87
CA GLU A 157 -8.58 -2.74 58.48
C GLU A 157 -7.38 -2.43 57.60
N PHE A 158 -7.34 -3.10 56.46
CA PHE A 158 -6.32 -2.94 55.44
C PHE A 158 -7.01 -2.79 54.09
N LEU A 159 -6.41 -2.03 53.21
CA LEU A 159 -6.93 -1.78 51.87
C LEU A 159 -5.84 -2.09 50.85
N LEU A 160 -6.16 -2.94 49.87
CA LEU A 160 -5.20 -3.37 48.87
C LEU A 160 -5.19 -2.43 47.66
N ASP A 161 -4.07 -1.75 47.42
CA ASP A 161 -3.86 -0.90 46.25
C ASP A 161 -2.98 -1.62 45.21
N LEU A 162 -3.55 -1.83 44.02
CA LEU A 162 -2.90 -2.48 42.88
C LEU A 162 -2.64 -1.48 41.74
N ARG A 163 -2.88 -0.17 41.94
CA ARG A 163 -2.56 0.86 40.93
C ARG A 163 -1.08 0.91 40.58
N PRO A 164 -0.12 0.77 41.52
CA PRO A 164 1.29 0.80 41.16
C PRO A 164 1.66 -0.30 40.16
N VAL A 165 0.92 -1.43 40.13
CA VAL A 165 1.13 -2.53 39.17
C VAL A 165 0.24 -2.46 37.92
N GLY A 166 -0.57 -1.41 37.79
CA GLY A 166 -1.44 -1.18 36.62
C GLY A 166 -2.69 -2.08 36.57
N LEU A 167 -3.14 -2.63 37.70
CA LEU A 167 -4.33 -3.50 37.77
C LEU A 167 -5.54 -2.81 38.41
N GLY A 168 -5.40 -1.56 38.83
CA GLY A 168 -6.47 -0.74 39.40
C GLY A 168 -6.60 0.57 38.63
N PHE A 169 -7.83 1.00 38.35
CA PHE A 169 -8.12 2.25 37.64
C PHE A 169 -8.44 3.41 38.61
N ASN A 170 -9.05 3.11 39.76
CA ASN A 170 -9.56 4.12 40.69
C ASN A 170 -8.76 4.14 41.99
N ASP A 171 -8.75 5.27 42.70
CA ASP A 171 -8.20 5.29 44.06
C ASP A 171 -9.13 4.51 44.99
N PRO A 172 -8.66 3.45 45.68
CA PRO A 172 -9.51 2.67 46.56
C PRO A 172 -10.03 3.51 47.75
N ARG A 173 -9.43 4.67 48.05
CA ARG A 173 -9.93 5.64 49.03
C ARG A 173 -11.13 6.45 48.51
N GLU A 174 -11.21 6.70 47.22
CA GLU A 174 -12.31 7.48 46.61
C GLU A 174 -13.60 6.67 46.54
N GLU A 175 -13.51 5.38 46.24
CA GLU A 175 -14.68 4.48 46.26
C GLU A 175 -15.37 4.49 47.63
N GLN A 176 -14.61 4.59 48.72
CA GLN A 176 -15.17 4.72 50.06
C GLN A 176 -15.90 6.04 50.27
N LYS A 177 -15.33 7.15 49.77
CA LYS A 177 -15.98 8.47 49.84
C LYS A 177 -17.28 8.46 49.04
N GLY A 178 -17.30 7.80 47.87
CA GLY A 178 -18.49 7.60 47.04
C GLY A 178 -19.59 6.81 47.76
N LEU A 179 -19.25 5.68 48.39
CA LEU A 179 -20.24 4.91 49.15
C LEU A 179 -20.78 5.66 50.37
N GLN A 180 -19.95 6.47 51.02
CA GLN A 180 -20.40 7.30 52.14
C GLN A 180 -21.25 8.49 51.69
N SER A 181 -20.93 9.13 50.57
CA SER A 181 -21.75 10.20 50.00
C SER A 181 -23.11 9.67 49.54
N LEU A 182 -23.14 8.47 48.93
CA LEU A 182 -24.37 7.77 48.58
C LEU A 182 -25.24 7.48 49.80
N LYS A 183 -24.67 7.04 50.92
CA LYS A 183 -25.42 6.81 52.16
C LYS A 183 -26.01 8.09 52.77
N LYS A 184 -25.39 9.25 52.51
CA LYS A 184 -25.88 10.57 52.95
C LYS A 184 -27.00 11.09 52.08
N LEU A 185 -27.03 10.72 50.80
CA LEU A 185 -28.11 11.01 49.87
C LEU A 185 -29.31 10.10 50.18
N ARG A 186 -30.16 10.48 51.14
CA ARG A 186 -31.45 9.82 51.38
C ARG A 186 -32.60 10.69 50.88
N GLY A 187 -33.65 10.05 50.35
CA GLY A 187 -34.90 10.72 49.94
C GLY A 187 -34.85 11.31 48.52
N PRO A 188 -35.45 12.49 48.28
CA PRO A 188 -35.69 13.03 46.93
C PRO A 188 -34.40 13.31 46.14
N ALA A 189 -33.29 13.62 46.83
CA ALA A 189 -32.00 13.84 46.19
C ALA A 189 -31.45 12.58 45.48
N LEU A 190 -31.73 11.39 46.02
CA LEU A 190 -31.30 10.13 45.41
C LEU A 190 -32.13 9.80 44.16
N ILE A 191 -33.41 10.19 44.14
CA ILE A 191 -34.28 10.06 42.98
C ILE A 191 -33.78 10.97 41.85
N GLN A 192 -33.50 12.25 42.15
CA GLN A 192 -32.93 13.18 41.18
C GLN A 192 -31.58 12.71 40.62
N TRP A 193 -30.70 12.21 41.49
CA TRP A 193 -29.41 11.67 41.05
C TRP A 193 -29.57 10.45 40.14
N ARG A 194 -30.48 9.52 40.49
CA ARG A 194 -30.81 8.36 39.65
C ARG A 194 -31.38 8.79 38.30
N ASP A 195 -32.28 9.77 38.28
CA ASP A 195 -32.89 10.24 37.04
C ASP A 195 -31.87 11.00 36.17
N ASN A 196 -30.93 11.74 36.78
CA ASN A 196 -29.78 12.31 36.08
C ASN A 196 -28.88 11.22 35.47
N LEU A 197 -28.58 10.15 36.20
CA LEU A 197 -27.81 9.02 35.65
C LEU A 197 -28.55 8.33 34.50
N ARG A 198 -29.87 8.17 34.60
CA ARG A 198 -30.69 7.62 33.51
C ARG A 198 -30.63 8.50 32.27
N ASN A 199 -30.72 9.83 32.44
CA ASN A 199 -30.59 10.77 31.34
C ASN A 199 -29.19 10.73 30.71
N GLN A 200 -28.13 10.63 31.53
CA GLN A 200 -26.76 10.45 31.03
C GLN A 200 -26.59 9.14 30.25
N LEU A 201 -27.12 8.03 30.77
CA LEU A 201 -27.10 6.75 30.06
C LEU A 201 -27.89 6.81 28.75
N ALA A 202 -29.06 7.45 28.74
CA ALA A 202 -29.86 7.64 27.53
C ALA A 202 -29.10 8.47 26.48
N ASN A 203 -28.45 9.57 26.88
CA ASN A 203 -27.63 10.39 26.00
C ASN A 203 -26.45 9.61 25.42
N LEU A 204 -25.70 8.89 26.27
CA LEU A 204 -24.58 8.07 25.81
C LEU A 204 -25.04 6.95 24.87
N THR A 205 -26.19 6.33 25.13
CA THR A 205 -26.76 5.31 24.25
C THR A 205 -27.13 5.91 22.89
N ALA A 206 -27.73 7.10 22.87
CA ALA A 206 -28.06 7.80 21.63
C ALA A 206 -26.80 8.21 20.84
N GLU A 207 -25.75 8.64 21.53
CA GLU A 207 -24.45 8.94 20.90
C GLU A 207 -23.80 7.68 20.32
N VAL A 208 -23.80 6.57 21.05
CA VAL A 208 -23.29 5.28 20.55
C VAL A 208 -24.05 4.86 19.29
N GLN A 209 -25.39 4.89 19.31
CA GLN A 209 -26.21 4.57 18.13
C GLN A 209 -25.94 5.50 16.95
N LYS A 210 -25.69 6.80 17.21
CA LYS A 210 -25.32 7.75 16.16
C LYS A 210 -23.98 7.37 15.53
N ARG A 211 -22.97 7.07 16.35
CA ARG A 211 -21.63 6.65 15.88
C ARG A 211 -21.67 5.33 15.14
N GLU A 212 -22.51 4.38 15.57
CA GLU A 212 -22.73 3.11 14.86
C GLU A 212 -23.31 3.33 13.46
N LYS A 213 -24.29 4.23 13.32
CA LYS A 213 -24.84 4.59 12.00
C LYS A 213 -23.80 5.25 11.11
N GLU A 214 -23.03 6.20 11.63
CA GLU A 214 -21.94 6.85 10.89
C GLU A 214 -20.87 5.84 10.45
N ALA A 215 -20.51 4.89 11.33
CA ALA A 215 -19.57 3.82 11.00
C ALA A 215 -20.11 2.90 9.90
N PHE A 216 -21.38 2.52 9.99
CA PHE A 216 -22.04 1.69 8.98
C PHE A 216 -22.13 2.39 7.60
N GLU A 217 -22.40 3.69 7.57
CA GLU A 217 -22.39 4.47 6.33
C GLU A 217 -20.99 4.50 5.69
N LYS A 218 -19.93 4.66 6.50
CA LYS A 218 -18.55 4.62 6.01
C LYS A 218 -18.13 3.23 5.52
N GLU A 219 -18.57 2.18 6.19
CA GLU A 219 -18.36 0.80 5.75
C GLU A 219 -19.05 0.54 4.40
N ARG A 220 -20.28 1.02 4.23
CA ARG A 220 -21.00 0.95 2.96
C ARG A 220 -20.25 1.70 1.84
N GLU A 221 -19.82 2.94 2.08
CA GLU A 221 -19.02 3.72 1.13
C GLU A 221 -17.73 2.98 0.73
N PHE A 222 -17.06 2.36 1.69
CA PHE A 222 -15.86 1.56 1.44
C PHE A 222 -16.14 0.38 0.51
N HIS A 223 -17.23 -0.37 0.74
CA HIS A 223 -17.64 -1.46 -0.12
C HIS A 223 -17.98 -1.00 -1.54
N ASP A 224 -18.68 0.12 -1.69
CA ASP A 224 -18.99 0.70 -3.00
C ASP A 224 -17.72 1.09 -3.77
N ILE A 225 -16.74 1.70 -3.08
CA ILE A 225 -15.44 2.04 -3.67
C ILE A 225 -14.67 0.78 -4.08
N ALA A 226 -14.65 -0.24 -3.21
CA ALA A 226 -13.99 -1.52 -3.49
C ALA A 226 -14.58 -2.21 -4.72
N MET A 227 -15.92 -2.23 -4.84
CA MET A 227 -16.63 -2.75 -6.01
C MET A 227 -16.27 -1.99 -7.30
N ARG A 228 -16.27 -0.65 -7.27
CA ARG A 228 -15.86 0.17 -8.42
C ARG A 228 -14.40 -0.06 -8.82
N ARG A 229 -13.50 -0.23 -7.86
CA ARG A 229 -12.08 -0.59 -8.13
C ARG A 229 -11.98 -1.97 -8.77
N GLY A 230 -12.74 -2.94 -8.28
CA GLY A 230 -12.80 -4.28 -8.87
C GLY A 230 -13.31 -4.28 -10.31
N LEU A 231 -14.30 -3.44 -10.65
CA LEU A 231 -14.78 -3.29 -12.02
C LEU A 231 -13.71 -2.67 -12.93
N ARG A 232 -13.05 -1.58 -12.51
CA ARG A 232 -11.98 -0.95 -13.30
C ARG A 232 -10.83 -1.91 -13.60
N LEU A 233 -10.40 -2.69 -12.61
CA LEU A 233 -9.36 -3.71 -12.82
C LEU A 233 -9.76 -4.76 -13.87
N LYS A 234 -11.05 -5.14 -13.93
CA LYS A 234 -11.55 -6.06 -14.96
C LYS A 234 -11.57 -5.40 -16.34
N GLU A 235 -11.98 -4.14 -16.43
CA GLU A 235 -11.93 -3.38 -17.69
C GLU A 235 -10.49 -3.20 -18.19
N ASP A 236 -9.56 -2.84 -17.31
CA ASP A 236 -8.15 -2.66 -17.67
C ASP A 236 -7.53 -3.98 -18.13
N LYS A 237 -7.88 -5.09 -17.48
CA LYS A 237 -7.48 -6.43 -17.92
C LYS A 237 -8.02 -6.74 -19.32
N GLN A 238 -9.29 -6.44 -19.61
CA GLN A 238 -9.87 -6.62 -20.94
C GLN A 238 -9.17 -5.75 -21.99
N ARG A 239 -8.90 -4.48 -21.68
CA ARG A 239 -8.15 -3.57 -22.57
C ARG A 239 -6.75 -4.12 -22.87
N GLN A 240 -6.07 -4.67 -21.87
CA GLN A 240 -4.76 -5.28 -22.04
C GLN A 240 -4.82 -6.51 -22.95
N GLU A 241 -5.78 -7.42 -22.73
CA GLU A 241 -6.00 -8.59 -23.59
C GLU A 241 -6.30 -8.17 -25.05
N ASP A 242 -7.04 -7.08 -25.26
CA ASP A 242 -7.32 -6.57 -26.60
C ASP A 242 -6.08 -5.92 -27.24
N LEU A 243 -5.28 -5.16 -26.48
CA LEU A 243 -3.99 -4.63 -26.96
C LEU A 243 -3.02 -5.76 -27.36
N GLU A 244 -2.96 -6.84 -26.59
CA GLU A 244 -2.18 -8.03 -26.93
C GLU A 244 -2.65 -8.67 -28.24
N LYS A 245 -3.96 -8.75 -28.48
CA LYS A 245 -4.51 -9.22 -29.76
C LYS A 245 -4.12 -8.30 -30.91
N TYR A 246 -4.23 -6.98 -30.75
CA TYR A 246 -3.87 -6.02 -31.80
C TYR A 246 -2.37 -6.05 -32.12
N THR A 247 -1.51 -6.15 -31.11
CA THR A 247 -0.06 -6.25 -31.31
C THR A 247 0.33 -7.56 -31.98
N ALA A 248 -0.30 -8.68 -31.62
CA ALA A 248 -0.12 -9.95 -32.32
C ALA A 248 -0.59 -9.88 -33.77
N GLY A 249 -1.77 -9.27 -34.02
CA GLY A 249 -2.30 -9.05 -35.36
C GLY A 249 -1.39 -8.17 -36.22
N LYS A 250 -0.82 -7.11 -35.65
CA LYS A 250 0.17 -6.25 -36.31
C LYS A 250 1.40 -7.06 -36.75
N LYS A 251 2.01 -7.83 -35.83
CA LYS A 251 3.18 -8.66 -36.15
C LYS A 251 2.89 -9.67 -37.26
N ALA A 252 1.72 -10.32 -37.22
CA ALA A 252 1.32 -11.25 -38.27
C ALA A 252 1.12 -10.58 -39.64
N LEU A 253 0.71 -9.31 -39.68
CA LEU A 253 0.63 -8.53 -40.92
C LEU A 253 2.02 -8.10 -41.41
N GLU A 254 2.92 -7.71 -40.50
CA GLU A 254 4.30 -7.37 -40.83
C GLU A 254 5.03 -8.58 -41.43
N GLU A 255 4.90 -9.76 -40.84
CA GLU A 255 5.46 -11.02 -41.35
C GLU A 255 4.96 -11.33 -42.76
N LYS A 256 3.63 -11.24 -42.99
CA LYS A 256 3.06 -11.41 -44.34
C LYS A 256 3.59 -10.39 -45.35
N LEU A 257 3.83 -9.16 -44.90
CA LEU A 257 4.35 -8.09 -45.75
C LEU A 257 5.82 -8.34 -46.11
N GLU A 258 6.63 -8.80 -45.15
CA GLU A 258 8.00 -9.23 -45.36
C GLU A 258 8.10 -10.43 -46.32
N GLU A 259 7.25 -11.45 -46.14
CA GLU A 259 7.14 -12.59 -47.05
C GLU A 259 6.79 -12.14 -48.47
N SER A 260 5.80 -11.25 -48.62
CA SER A 260 5.41 -10.70 -49.91
C SER A 260 6.53 -9.88 -50.56
N ARG A 261 7.25 -9.06 -49.78
CA ARG A 261 8.43 -8.32 -50.26
C ARG A 261 9.52 -9.26 -50.73
N LYS A 262 9.82 -10.32 -49.98
CA LYS A 262 10.82 -11.32 -50.33
C LYS A 262 10.45 -12.04 -51.63
N GLN A 263 9.21 -12.50 -51.75
CA GLN A 263 8.70 -13.12 -52.99
C GLN A 263 8.84 -12.19 -54.21
N TRP A 264 8.57 -10.89 -54.02
CA TRP A 264 8.73 -9.91 -55.10
C TRP A 264 10.19 -9.68 -55.47
N LEU A 265 11.10 -9.59 -54.49
CA LEU A 265 12.55 -9.47 -54.73
C LEU A 265 13.10 -10.71 -55.43
N ASP A 266 12.70 -11.91 -55.01
CA ASP A 266 13.11 -13.17 -55.64
C ASP A 266 12.65 -13.21 -57.10
N LYS A 267 11.41 -12.76 -57.37
CA LYS A 267 10.89 -12.62 -58.74
C LYS A 267 11.70 -11.63 -59.58
N MET A 268 11.99 -10.45 -59.03
CA MET A 268 12.80 -9.42 -59.71
C MET A 268 14.22 -9.92 -60.01
N SER A 269 14.82 -10.65 -59.07
CA SER A 269 16.13 -11.28 -59.25
C SER A 269 16.09 -12.31 -60.38
N ALA A 270 15.10 -13.20 -60.36
CA ALA A 270 14.92 -14.21 -61.41
C ALA A 270 14.69 -13.58 -62.80
N ASP A 271 13.89 -12.51 -62.88
CA ASP A 271 13.68 -11.76 -64.12
C ASP A 271 14.98 -11.08 -64.59
N SER A 272 15.79 -10.54 -63.66
CA SER A 272 17.11 -9.95 -63.96
C SER A 272 18.10 -10.99 -64.48
N GLU A 273 18.22 -12.14 -63.82
CA GLU A 273 19.08 -13.25 -64.25
C GLU A 273 18.68 -13.76 -65.64
N LYS A 274 17.37 -13.86 -65.90
CA LYS A 274 16.86 -14.22 -67.22
C LYS A 274 17.24 -13.18 -68.27
N ASN A 275 17.04 -11.90 -67.98
CA ASN A 275 17.40 -10.80 -68.89
C ASN A 275 18.91 -10.76 -69.14
N GLU A 276 19.75 -10.97 -68.12
CA GLU A 276 21.20 -11.09 -68.27
C GLU A 276 21.56 -12.27 -69.18
N GLY A 277 20.90 -13.43 -69.00
CA GLY A 277 21.06 -14.59 -69.88
C GLY A 277 20.73 -14.29 -71.35
N GLU A 278 19.72 -13.47 -71.62
CA GLU A 278 19.32 -13.07 -72.97
C GLU A 278 20.22 -11.97 -73.56
N VAL A 279 20.64 -10.99 -72.74
CA VAL A 279 21.42 -9.81 -73.18
C VAL A 279 22.90 -10.13 -73.33
N LYS A 280 23.46 -10.97 -72.45
CA LYS A 280 24.88 -11.33 -72.46
C LYS A 280 25.40 -11.86 -73.81
N PRO A 281 24.74 -12.79 -74.52
CA PRO A 281 25.22 -13.23 -75.83
C PRO A 281 25.17 -12.13 -76.89
N ILE A 282 24.22 -11.18 -76.78
CA ILE A 282 24.16 -10.01 -77.66
C ILE A 282 25.36 -9.09 -77.37
N MET A 283 25.64 -8.83 -76.10
CA MET A 283 26.80 -8.03 -75.68
C MET A 283 28.11 -8.67 -76.14
N ASP A 284 28.27 -9.98 -75.96
CA ASP A 284 29.45 -10.73 -76.39
C ASP A 284 29.60 -10.65 -77.93
N ALA A 285 28.51 -10.82 -78.69
CA ALA A 285 28.52 -10.68 -80.14
C ALA A 285 28.86 -9.25 -80.61
N VAL A 286 28.38 -8.22 -79.90
CA VAL A 286 28.73 -6.82 -80.17
C VAL A 286 30.20 -6.58 -79.87
N ALA A 287 30.70 -7.05 -78.73
CA ALA A 287 32.12 -6.94 -78.36
C ALA A 287 33.03 -7.64 -79.38
N GLU A 288 32.67 -8.84 -79.85
CA GLU A 288 33.40 -9.52 -80.92
C GLU A 288 33.42 -8.72 -82.24
N ARG A 289 32.28 -8.12 -82.61
CA ARG A 289 32.19 -7.26 -83.81
C ARG A 289 33.03 -6.00 -83.64
N GLN A 290 33.05 -5.40 -82.45
CA GLN A 290 33.88 -4.24 -82.12
C GLN A 290 35.37 -4.57 -82.33
N VAL A 291 35.85 -5.68 -81.76
CA VAL A 291 37.24 -6.15 -81.93
C VAL A 291 37.57 -6.40 -83.41
N LYS A 292 36.64 -6.99 -84.18
CA LYS A 292 36.82 -7.17 -85.64
C LYS A 292 36.90 -5.84 -86.37
N LEU A 293 36.07 -4.87 -86.02
CA LEU A 293 36.07 -3.52 -86.59
C LEU A 293 37.38 -2.80 -86.29
N GLU A 294 37.84 -2.82 -85.04
CA GLU A 294 39.13 -2.26 -84.62
C GLU A 294 40.30 -2.90 -85.38
N LYS A 295 40.28 -4.23 -85.56
CA LYS A 295 41.30 -4.93 -86.36
C LYS A 295 41.27 -4.54 -87.83
N LEU A 296 40.07 -4.33 -88.41
CA LEU A 296 39.93 -3.84 -89.78
C LEU A 296 40.37 -2.39 -89.92
N GLN A 297 40.09 -1.53 -88.93
CA GLN A 297 40.60 -0.16 -88.88
C GLN A 297 42.12 -0.13 -88.82
N LEU A 298 42.74 -0.93 -87.94
CA LEU A 298 44.21 -1.03 -87.89
C LEU A 298 44.80 -1.44 -89.24
N LYS A 299 44.23 -2.46 -89.90
CA LYS A 299 44.67 -2.88 -91.24
C LYS A 299 44.44 -1.80 -92.30
N LYS A 300 43.32 -1.08 -92.22
CA LYS A 300 43.03 0.05 -93.12
C LYS A 300 44.08 1.13 -92.94
N ASP A 301 44.40 1.51 -91.71
CA ASP A 301 45.41 2.51 -91.39
C ASP A 301 46.80 2.04 -91.84
N GLU A 302 47.15 0.76 -91.67
CA GLU A 302 48.37 0.16 -92.23
C GLU A 302 48.42 0.28 -93.76
N LEU A 303 47.33 -0.04 -94.46
CA LEU A 303 47.27 0.09 -95.92
C LEU A 303 47.34 1.55 -96.37
N GLU A 304 46.63 2.45 -95.70
CA GLU A 304 46.70 3.89 -95.96
C GLU A 304 48.13 4.42 -95.77
N ARG A 305 48.86 3.95 -94.75
CA ARG A 305 50.28 4.25 -94.56
C ARG A 305 51.15 3.74 -95.71
N THR A 306 50.83 2.57 -96.27
CA THR A 306 51.59 2.04 -97.42
C THR A 306 51.31 2.74 -98.75
N ILE A 307 50.06 3.15 -98.99
CA ILE A 307 49.65 3.82 -100.24
C ILE A 307 50.07 5.29 -100.23
N HIS A 308 49.98 5.95 -99.06
CA HIS A 308 50.29 7.36 -98.88
C HIS A 308 51.38 7.58 -97.82
N PRO A 309 52.61 7.10 -98.06
CA PRO A 309 53.72 7.30 -97.13
C PRO A 309 53.98 8.79 -96.88
N GLU A 310 53.64 9.67 -97.82
CA GLU A 310 53.76 11.13 -97.67
C GLU A 310 52.76 11.76 -96.69
N ARG A 311 51.58 11.15 -96.48
CA ARG A 311 50.57 11.63 -95.50
C ARG A 311 50.81 11.11 -94.09
N TYR A 312 51.48 9.96 -93.99
CA TYR A 312 51.77 9.27 -92.74
C TYR A 312 53.26 9.24 -92.40
N ALA A 313 54.09 9.95 -93.17
CA ALA A 313 55.41 10.37 -92.75
C ALA A 313 55.19 11.22 -91.51
N VAL A 314 55.26 10.55 -90.36
CA VAL A 314 55.34 11.18 -89.05
C VAL A 314 56.45 12.20 -89.21
N ALA A 315 56.06 13.47 -89.35
CA ALA A 315 56.99 14.58 -89.30
C ALA A 315 57.79 14.34 -88.04
N ASP A 316 59.09 14.06 -88.19
CA ASP A 316 60.00 13.57 -87.17
C ASP A 316 59.79 14.35 -85.85
N VAL A 317 58.94 13.80 -84.95
CA VAL A 317 58.51 14.49 -83.71
C VAL A 317 59.63 14.44 -82.66
N SER A 318 60.82 13.97 -83.03
CA SER A 318 62.03 14.16 -82.24
C SER A 318 62.39 15.63 -81.99
N ARG A 319 61.65 16.60 -82.58
CA ARG A 319 61.87 18.04 -82.40
C ARG A 319 60.76 18.86 -81.75
N VAL A 320 59.63 18.28 -81.33
CA VAL A 320 58.61 19.04 -80.59
C VAL A 320 58.71 18.70 -79.12
N GLY A 321 59.25 19.67 -78.37
CA GLY A 321 59.50 19.54 -76.94
C GLY A 321 58.28 19.11 -76.13
N ASN A 322 58.61 18.64 -74.94
CA ASN A 322 57.79 18.30 -73.79
C ASN A 322 56.61 19.29 -73.54
N TYR A 323 55.59 19.29 -74.39
CA TYR A 323 54.31 19.92 -74.05
C TYR A 323 53.55 18.91 -73.22
N SER A 324 53.60 19.10 -71.90
CA SER A 324 52.65 18.52 -70.97
C SER A 324 51.25 18.92 -71.45
N ILE A 325 50.59 18.03 -72.19
CA ILE A 325 49.15 18.12 -72.43
C ILE A 325 48.51 17.92 -71.05
N GLU A 326 48.29 19.04 -70.37
CA GLU A 326 47.31 19.10 -69.30
C GLU A 326 45.97 18.75 -69.94
N LEU A 327 45.60 17.47 -69.84
CA LEU A 327 44.25 17.01 -70.05
C LEU A 327 43.34 17.95 -69.25
N PRO A 328 42.35 18.61 -69.88
CA PRO A 328 41.37 19.39 -69.14
C PRO A 328 40.70 18.44 -68.15
N THR A 329 41.09 18.54 -66.87
CA THR A 329 40.29 17.97 -65.79
C THR A 329 38.87 18.47 -66.02
N PRO A 330 37.86 17.58 -66.11
CA PRO A 330 36.50 17.99 -66.40
C PRO A 330 36.14 19.09 -65.41
N GLN A 331 35.91 20.30 -65.92
CA GLN A 331 35.41 21.40 -65.12
C GLN A 331 34.13 20.90 -64.49
N LYS A 332 34.19 20.77 -63.16
CA LYS A 332 33.08 20.54 -62.25
C LYS A 332 31.96 21.47 -62.71
N THR A 333 30.99 20.95 -63.44
CA THR A 333 29.77 21.69 -63.72
C THR A 333 29.21 22.10 -62.37
N PRO A 334 28.85 23.37 -62.15
CA PRO A 334 28.17 23.76 -60.93
C PRO A 334 26.82 23.03 -60.94
N SER A 335 26.77 21.92 -60.23
CA SER A 335 25.53 21.33 -59.75
C SER A 335 24.75 22.47 -59.12
N ALA A 336 23.70 22.87 -59.83
CA ALA A 336 22.72 23.83 -59.38
C ALA A 336 22.33 23.46 -57.96
N GLY A 337 22.43 24.46 -57.08
CA GLY A 337 22.41 24.31 -55.65
C GLY A 337 21.26 23.44 -55.15
N VAL A 338 21.64 22.37 -54.45
CA VAL A 338 20.90 22.01 -53.25
C VAL A 338 21.40 22.94 -52.16
N PRO A 339 20.53 23.70 -51.46
CA PRO A 339 20.96 24.53 -50.35
C PRO A 339 21.58 23.65 -49.27
N SER A 340 22.90 23.73 -49.16
CA SER A 340 23.65 23.33 -47.98
C SER A 340 23.13 24.17 -46.82
N ARG A 341 22.30 23.52 -45.99
CA ARG A 341 21.98 23.98 -44.64
C ARG A 341 23.29 23.92 -43.86
N ALA A 342 23.92 25.08 -43.74
CA ALA A 342 25.13 25.30 -42.99
C ALA A 342 24.94 24.92 -41.52
N ASN A 343 25.99 24.27 -40.99
CA ASN A 343 26.47 24.37 -39.62
C ASN A 343 25.43 24.48 -38.51
N SER A 344 25.05 23.33 -37.96
CA SER A 344 24.90 23.20 -36.51
C SER A 344 25.92 22.16 -36.05
N GLU A 345 26.80 22.60 -35.14
CA GLU A 345 27.72 21.76 -34.39
C GLU A 345 27.01 20.49 -33.86
N PRO A 346 27.70 19.34 -33.77
CA PRO A 346 27.15 18.19 -33.07
C PRO A 346 26.99 18.54 -31.58
N PRO A 347 25.77 18.59 -31.02
CA PRO A 347 25.63 18.65 -29.58
C PRO A 347 26.19 17.35 -28.99
N ALA A 348 26.89 17.49 -27.87
CA ALA A 348 27.40 16.37 -27.09
C ALA A 348 26.26 15.39 -26.77
N LEU A 349 26.58 14.10 -26.92
CA LEU A 349 25.80 12.94 -26.53
C LEU A 349 25.68 12.87 -25.00
N ASP A 350 24.75 13.62 -24.42
CA ASP A 350 24.24 13.36 -23.07
C ASP A 350 22.70 13.35 -23.13
N ASP A 351 22.13 12.29 -22.56
CA ASP A 351 20.71 12.06 -22.21
C ASP A 351 19.70 11.79 -23.34
N VAL A 352 19.68 10.52 -23.75
CA VAL A 352 18.60 9.86 -24.50
C VAL A 352 17.51 9.45 -23.49
N ASP A 353 16.52 10.30 -23.20
CA ASP A 353 15.26 9.92 -22.53
C ASP A 353 14.17 11.02 -22.56
N ALA A 354 14.05 11.78 -23.67
CA ALA A 354 13.09 12.91 -23.74
C ALA A 354 12.22 13.00 -25.01
N GLU A 355 12.16 11.97 -25.86
CA GLU A 355 11.39 12.04 -27.13
C GLU A 355 9.95 11.47 -27.09
N GLU A 356 9.38 11.13 -25.92
CA GLU A 356 7.97 10.66 -25.86
C GLU A 356 6.90 11.77 -25.71
N ASP A 357 7.27 13.04 -25.47
CA ASP A 357 6.27 14.10 -25.18
C ASP A 357 5.89 15.00 -26.38
N ALA A 358 6.53 14.86 -27.55
CA ALA A 358 6.25 15.73 -28.69
C ALA A 358 4.93 15.42 -29.44
N PHE A 359 4.31 14.26 -29.18
CA PHE A 359 3.04 13.87 -29.81
C PHE A 359 1.81 13.96 -28.88
N ALA A 360 2.00 14.21 -27.58
CA ALA A 360 0.89 14.30 -26.63
C ALA A 360 -0.03 15.52 -26.84
N ASN A 361 0.45 16.57 -27.53
CA ASN A 361 -0.31 17.80 -27.75
C ASN A 361 -1.05 17.90 -29.10
N LEU A 362 -1.04 16.86 -29.94
CA LEU A 362 -1.71 16.87 -31.25
C LEU A 362 -3.12 16.26 -31.25
N LEU A 363 -3.59 15.73 -30.11
CA LEU A 363 -4.96 15.18 -29.98
C LEU A 363 -5.97 16.11 -29.28
N SER A 364 -5.58 17.33 -28.88
CA SER A 364 -6.46 18.27 -28.14
C SER A 364 -7.25 19.23 -29.04
N GLY A 365 -7.16 19.11 -30.36
CA GLY A 365 -7.78 20.01 -31.34
C GLY A 365 -8.86 19.36 -32.21
N ILE A 366 -9.92 18.79 -31.62
CA ILE A 366 -11.17 18.56 -32.36
C ILE A 366 -12.09 19.76 -32.13
N PRO A 367 -12.28 20.65 -33.13
CA PRO A 367 -13.20 21.77 -33.02
C PRO A 367 -14.65 21.28 -33.04
N GLY A 368 -15.37 21.61 -31.96
CA GLY A 368 -16.80 21.86 -31.90
C GLY A 368 -17.70 21.10 -32.87
N GLN A 369 -18.14 19.91 -32.48
CA GLN A 369 -19.43 19.41 -32.94
C GLN A 369 -20.52 20.13 -32.14
N GLN A 370 -21.30 20.88 -32.91
CA GLN A 370 -22.46 21.65 -32.50
C GLN A 370 -23.37 20.83 -31.58
N ALA A 371 -23.82 21.49 -30.51
CA ALA A 371 -24.95 21.07 -29.71
C ALA A 371 -26.18 20.92 -30.62
N GLY A 372 -26.39 19.71 -31.11
CA GLY A 372 -27.63 19.29 -31.73
C GLY A 372 -28.73 19.25 -30.67
N GLU A 373 -29.80 19.97 -30.98
CA GLU A 373 -31.08 19.98 -30.28
C GLU A 373 -31.48 18.56 -29.87
N GLY A 374 -31.58 18.33 -28.56
CA GLY A 374 -32.15 17.12 -28.02
C GLY A 374 -33.61 16.99 -28.46
N PRO A 375 -34.06 15.81 -28.91
CA PRO A 375 -35.45 15.61 -29.26
C PRO A 375 -36.32 15.75 -28.00
N ARG A 376 -37.29 16.66 -28.13
CA ARG A 376 -38.52 16.76 -27.34
C ARG A 376 -38.93 15.38 -26.80
N LEU A 377 -38.90 15.22 -25.47
CA LEU A 377 -39.57 14.14 -24.77
C LEU A 377 -41.05 14.18 -25.16
N MET A 378 -41.48 13.22 -25.98
CA MET A 378 -42.88 12.89 -26.15
C MET A 378 -43.39 12.34 -24.83
N GLU A 379 -44.40 13.04 -24.32
CA GLU A 379 -45.30 12.68 -23.25
C GLU A 379 -45.97 11.34 -23.60
N ALA A 380 -45.47 10.25 -23.01
CA ALA A 380 -46.03 8.91 -23.16
C ALA A 380 -46.79 8.54 -21.89
N GLY A 381 -48.12 8.60 -22.01
CA GLY A 381 -49.00 7.48 -21.68
C GLY A 381 -49.07 7.05 -20.22
N GLN A 382 -50.17 7.44 -19.57
CA GLN A 382 -50.85 6.60 -18.60
C GLN A 382 -50.96 5.17 -19.15
N LEU A 383 -50.23 4.24 -18.53
CA LEU A 383 -50.47 2.81 -18.66
C LEU A 383 -51.00 2.33 -17.31
N GLU A 384 -52.32 2.13 -17.28
CA GLU A 384 -52.98 1.26 -16.33
C GLU A 384 -52.32 -0.13 -16.41
N SER A 385 -51.63 -0.54 -15.35
CA SER A 385 -51.23 -1.93 -15.17
C SER A 385 -52.22 -2.58 -14.20
N SER A 386 -53.16 -3.28 -14.81
CA SER A 386 -54.05 -4.26 -14.23
C SER A 386 -53.31 -5.35 -13.47
N SER A 387 -53.98 -5.80 -12.42
CA SER A 387 -53.83 -7.08 -11.74
C SER A 387 -53.56 -8.25 -12.68
N ALA A 388 -52.50 -9.01 -12.40
CA ALA A 388 -52.36 -10.38 -12.85
C ALA A 388 -51.60 -11.20 -11.80
N ASP A 389 -52.19 -12.34 -11.48
CA ASP A 389 -51.81 -13.34 -10.49
C ASP A 389 -50.35 -13.78 -10.53
N GLU A 390 -49.75 -13.86 -9.34
CA GLU A 390 -48.49 -14.54 -9.09
C GLU A 390 -48.80 -15.98 -8.62
N PRO A 391 -48.36 -17.03 -9.34
CA PRO A 391 -48.65 -18.40 -8.93
C PRO A 391 -47.72 -18.88 -7.81
N ASP A 392 -48.34 -19.48 -6.80
CA ASP A 392 -47.77 -20.23 -5.68
C ASP A 392 -46.57 -21.11 -6.08
N ALA A 393 -45.36 -20.62 -5.79
CA ALA A 393 -44.15 -21.42 -5.83
C ALA A 393 -44.08 -22.32 -4.58
N LYS A 394 -44.39 -23.60 -4.79
CA LYS A 394 -44.21 -24.71 -3.85
C LYS A 394 -42.85 -24.64 -3.15
N ARG A 395 -42.88 -24.38 -1.83
CA ARG A 395 -41.74 -24.61 -0.92
C ARG A 395 -41.34 -26.09 -0.96
N PRO A 396 -40.06 -26.44 -1.18
CA PRO A 396 -39.59 -27.78 -0.92
C PRO A 396 -39.60 -28.05 0.59
N LYS A 397 -40.19 -29.18 0.94
CA LYS A 397 -40.27 -29.77 2.28
C LYS A 397 -38.85 -30.13 2.71
N VAL A 398 -38.25 -29.34 3.61
CA VAL A 398 -36.98 -29.69 4.25
C VAL A 398 -37.30 -30.77 5.29
N GLU A 399 -36.98 -32.02 4.95
CA GLU A 399 -36.97 -33.13 5.89
C GLU A 399 -35.90 -32.87 6.95
N GLY A 400 -36.33 -32.80 8.21
CA GLY A 400 -35.45 -32.65 9.36
C GLY A 400 -34.61 -33.91 9.55
N ALA A 401 -33.31 -33.79 9.32
CA ALA A 401 -32.34 -34.76 9.81
C ALA A 401 -32.18 -34.57 11.33
N GLU A 402 -32.74 -35.50 12.11
CA GLU A 402 -32.42 -35.68 13.52
C GLU A 402 -30.92 -36.00 13.67
N LEU A 403 -30.15 -35.01 14.11
CA LEU A 403 -28.79 -35.20 14.59
C LEU A 403 -28.85 -35.81 16.00
N THR A 404 -28.85 -37.14 16.07
CA THR A 404 -28.70 -37.90 17.31
C THR A 404 -27.26 -37.73 17.84
N VAL A 405 -27.06 -36.76 18.74
CA VAL A 405 -25.79 -36.59 19.46
C VAL A 405 -25.67 -37.70 20.50
N LYS A 406 -24.77 -38.66 20.27
CA LYS A 406 -24.39 -39.66 21.28
C LYS A 406 -23.49 -39.01 22.33
N PRO A 407 -23.76 -39.17 23.64
CA PRO A 407 -22.88 -38.68 24.69
C PRO A 407 -21.64 -39.57 24.79
N THR A 408 -20.46 -38.96 24.60
CA THR A 408 -19.16 -39.58 24.86
C THR A 408 -18.97 -39.70 26.37
N VAL A 409 -19.03 -40.94 26.87
CA VAL A 409 -18.67 -41.27 28.26
C VAL A 409 -17.16 -41.15 28.39
N ILE A 410 -16.70 -40.17 29.14
CA ILE A 410 -15.31 -40.06 29.59
C ILE A 410 -15.24 -40.83 30.92
N THR A 411 -14.66 -42.03 30.88
CA THR A 411 -14.28 -42.78 32.09
C THR A 411 -13.00 -42.19 32.67
N SER A 412 -13.11 -41.80 33.93
CA SER A 412 -12.06 -41.33 34.84
C SER A 412 -11.12 -42.44 35.30
#